data_AF-M4ZXX2-F1
#
_entry.id   AF-M4ZXX2-F1
#
_cell.length_a   1.000
_cell.length_b   1.000
_cell.length_c   1.000
_cell.angle_alpha   90.00
_cell.angle_beta   90.00
_cell.angle_gamma   90.00
#
_symmetry.space_group_name_H-M   'P 1'
#
loop_
_entity.id
_entity.type
_entity.pdbx_description
1 polymer ?
#
loop_
_entity_poly.entity_id
_entity_poly.type
_entity_poly.pdbx_seq_one_letter_code
_entity_poly.pdbx_strand_id
1 'polypeptide(L)'
;MSEPHLPERVVTLLVSSDYARLVGRTMSERFDYVVDIASLHTRDELLRRFELDRILVRQIEKWLGFHGRRLRRPAESIDIVMCGLEFRKRRIRRSRVGARRRRLDPKGLPKAAPKAESKTSPEEPG
;
A
#
# COMPACT_ATOMS: atom_id res chain seq x y z
N MET A 1 26.02 -2.69 17.49
CA MET A 1 25.99 -1.22 17.34
C MET A 1 24.59 -0.77 17.66
N SER A 2 24.43 0.24 18.52
CA SER A 2 23.10 0.78 18.86
C SER A 2 22.43 1.36 17.62
N GLU A 3 21.12 1.16 17.48
CA GLU A 3 20.34 1.74 16.39
C GLU A 3 20.49 3.27 16.43
N PRO A 4 20.97 3.91 15.34
CA PRO A 4 20.97 5.36 15.27
C PRO A 4 19.54 5.87 15.42
N HIS A 5 19.28 6.79 16.33
CA HIS A 5 17.93 7.35 16.51
C HIS A 5 17.83 8.69 15.75
N LEU A 6 16.67 8.95 15.13
CA LEU A 6 16.38 10.25 14.53
C LEU A 6 15.67 11.17 15.53
N PRO A 7 15.98 12.48 15.58
CA PRO A 7 15.23 13.40 16.40
C PRO A 7 13.74 13.38 16.03
N GLU A 8 12.87 13.42 17.03
CA GLU A 8 11.41 13.34 16.83
C GLU A 8 10.91 14.40 15.85
N ARG A 9 11.42 15.64 15.94
CA ARG A 9 11.12 16.73 15.01
C ARG A 9 11.38 16.34 13.55
N VAL A 10 12.47 15.63 13.26
CA VAL A 10 12.81 15.18 11.91
C VAL A 10 11.81 14.12 11.45
N VAL A 11 11.45 13.18 12.32
CA VAL A 11 10.42 12.17 12.03
C VAL A 11 9.10 12.84 11.70
N THR A 12 8.64 13.81 12.50
CA THR A 12 7.40 14.56 12.26
C THR A 12 7.41 15.28 10.91
N LEU A 13 8.53 15.89 10.53
CA LEU A 13 8.69 16.54 9.22
C LEU A 13 8.56 15.54 8.08
N LEU A 14 9.22 14.38 8.19
CA LEU A 14 9.16 13.33 7.18
C LEU A 14 7.74 12.79 7.01
N VAL A 15 7.03 12.45 8.09
CA VAL A 15 5.66 11.91 8.00
C VAL A 15 4.61 12.96 7.62
N SER A 16 4.98 14.24 7.66
CA SER A 16 4.15 15.36 7.19
C SER A 16 4.47 15.79 5.76
N SER A 17 5.51 15.23 5.14
CA SER A 17 5.90 15.51 3.75
C SER A 17 4.85 15.07 2.73
N ASP A 18 4.90 15.63 1.52
CA ASP A 18 4.04 15.19 0.42
C ASP A 18 4.26 13.73 0.04
N TYR A 19 5.48 13.21 0.20
CA TYR A 19 5.78 11.79 -0.05
C TYR A 19 5.09 10.87 0.96
N ALA A 20 4.86 11.31 2.20
CA ALA A 20 4.12 10.53 3.18
C ALA A 20 2.66 10.27 2.76
N ARG A 21 2.06 11.19 1.99
CA ARG A 21 0.70 11.03 1.45
C ARG A 21 0.60 9.89 0.43
N LEU A 22 1.71 9.56 -0.24
CA LEU A 22 1.78 8.43 -1.17
C LEU A 22 1.82 7.07 -0.45
N VAL A 23 2.25 7.08 0.81
CA VAL A 23 2.53 5.89 1.61
C VAL A 23 1.33 5.47 2.47
N GLY A 24 0.67 6.42 3.13
CA GLY A 24 -0.43 6.15 4.06
C GLY A 24 -1.46 7.28 4.14
N ARG A 25 -2.72 6.91 4.41
CA ARG A 25 -3.81 7.89 4.55
C ARG A 25 -3.84 8.46 5.97
N THR A 26 -3.54 7.64 6.97
CA THR A 26 -3.52 8.04 8.38
C THR A 26 -2.10 8.35 8.85
N MET A 27 -1.96 9.11 9.94
CA MET A 27 -0.64 9.37 10.53
C MET A 27 0.01 8.08 11.03
N SER A 28 -0.74 7.20 11.69
CA SER A 28 -0.24 5.91 12.17
C SER A 28 0.38 5.07 11.05
N GLU A 29 -0.29 4.98 9.89
CA GLU A 29 0.28 4.29 8.73
C GLU A 29 1.57 4.95 8.23
N ARG A 30 1.67 6.28 8.28
CA ARG A 30 2.88 6.98 7.85
C ARG A 30 4.04 6.73 8.80
N PHE A 31 3.78 6.67 10.11
CA PHE A 31 4.80 6.32 11.11
C PHE A 31 5.35 4.91 10.90
N ASP A 32 4.51 3.93 10.58
CA ASP A 32 4.94 2.55 10.26
C ASP A 32 5.92 2.48 9.08
N TYR A 33 5.93 3.50 8.23
CA TYR A 33 6.71 3.55 7.00
C TYR A 33 7.66 4.75 6.93
N VAL A 34 8.05 5.32 8.07
CA VAL A 34 8.97 6.47 8.11
C VAL A 34 10.27 6.22 7.35
N VAL A 35 10.81 4.99 7.39
CA VAL A 35 12.02 4.59 6.64
C VAL A 35 11.79 4.68 5.13
N ASP A 36 10.66 4.17 4.65
CA ASP A 36 10.27 4.21 3.23
C ASP A 36 10.06 5.67 2.79
N ILE A 37 9.40 6.49 3.63
CA ILE A 37 9.17 7.91 3.36
C ILE A 37 10.49 8.68 3.26
N ALA A 38 11.42 8.48 4.20
CA ALA A 38 12.71 9.17 4.16
C ALA A 38 13.53 8.76 2.93
N SER A 39 13.44 7.50 2.49
CA SER A 39 14.10 7.00 1.28
C SER A 39 13.63 7.69 -0.01
N LEU A 40 12.44 8.30 -0.03
CA LEU A 40 11.92 9.02 -1.19
C LEU A 40 12.51 10.41 -1.37
N HIS A 41 13.04 10.98 -0.29
CA HIS A 41 13.64 12.30 -0.31
C HIS A 41 15.03 12.24 -0.91
N THR A 42 15.38 13.31 -1.61
CA THR A 42 16.75 13.59 -2.03
C THR A 42 17.45 14.43 -0.96
N ARG A 43 18.78 14.39 -0.99
CA ARG A 43 19.60 15.22 -0.11
C ARG A 43 19.32 16.72 -0.28
N ASP A 44 19.10 17.17 -1.52
CA ASP A 44 18.84 18.58 -1.82
C ASP A 44 17.48 19.04 -1.29
N GLU A 45 16.44 18.21 -1.41
CA GLU A 45 15.13 18.51 -0.82
C GLU A 45 15.22 18.67 0.69
N LEU A 46 15.95 17.79 1.39
CA LEU A 46 16.12 17.88 2.84
C LEU A 46 16.86 19.16 3.26
N LEU A 47 17.90 19.55 2.51
CA LEU A 47 18.67 20.76 2.81
C LEU A 47 17.91 22.05 2.47
N ARG A 48 17.21 22.08 1.34
CA ARG A 48 16.63 23.32 0.80
C ARG A 48 15.16 23.53 1.14
N ARG A 49 14.35 22.46 1.11
CA ARG A 49 12.89 22.56 1.33
C ARG A 49 12.52 22.37 2.79
N PHE A 50 13.23 21.48 3.48
CA PHE A 50 13.04 21.23 4.90
C PHE A 50 14.02 22.00 5.79
N GLU A 51 14.92 22.78 5.17
CA GLU A 51 15.91 23.63 5.85
C GLU A 51 16.71 22.86 6.91
N LEU A 52 16.97 21.58 6.65
CA LEU A 52 17.71 20.75 7.59
C LEU A 52 19.21 21.04 7.46
N ASP A 53 19.88 21.06 8.60
CA ASP A 53 21.33 21.17 8.62
C ASP A 53 22.00 19.94 8.01
N ARG A 54 23.20 20.15 7.46
CA ARG A 54 24.05 19.08 6.92
C ARG A 54 24.30 17.96 7.93
N ILE A 55 24.32 18.28 9.21
CA ILE A 55 24.50 17.31 10.31
C ILE A 55 23.28 16.40 10.41
N LEU A 56 22.07 16.97 10.44
CA LEU A 56 20.82 16.20 10.49
C LEU A 56 20.65 15.36 9.23
N VAL A 57 20.97 15.90 8.05
CA VAL A 57 20.91 15.13 6.81
C VAL A 57 21.86 13.94 6.82
N ARG A 58 23.10 14.10 7.32
CA ARG A 58 24.02 12.97 7.51
C ARG A 58 23.50 11.94 8.51
N GLN A 59 22.81 12.38 9.56
CA GLN A 59 22.19 11.50 10.53
C GLN A 59 21.06 10.67 9.90
N ILE A 60 20.24 11.28 9.04
CA ILE A 60 19.22 10.59 8.23
C ILE A 60 19.88 9.58 7.29
N GLU A 61 20.95 9.95 6.58
CA GLU A 61 21.68 9.03 5.70
C GLU A 61 22.23 7.82 6.47
N LYS A 62 22.83 8.05 7.65
CA LYS A 62 23.34 6.97 8.52
C LYS A 62 22.21 6.08 9.04
N TRP A 63 21.10 6.68 9.45
CA TRP A 63 19.92 5.97 9.92
C TRP A 63 19.32 5.10 8.81
N LEU A 64 19.15 5.65 7.60
CA LEU A 64 18.72 4.88 6.44
C LEU A 64 19.68 3.74 6.13
N GLY A 65 21.00 3.98 6.20
CA GLY A 65 22.02 2.96 6.00
C GLY A 65 21.90 1.79 6.99
N PHE A 66 21.59 2.06 8.26
CA PHE A 66 21.31 1.03 9.26
C PHE A 66 20.09 0.17 8.88
N HIS A 67 19.06 0.80 8.29
CA HIS A 67 17.86 0.13 7.78
C HIS A 67 18.04 -0.49 6.38
N GLY A 68 19.27 -0.52 5.83
CA GLY A 68 19.56 -1.07 4.50
C GLY A 68 18.97 -0.25 3.34
N ARG A 69 18.69 1.03 3.59
CA ARG A 69 18.11 1.98 2.63
C ARG A 69 19.05 3.14 2.36
N ARG A 70 18.69 3.97 1.38
CA ARG A 70 19.40 5.21 1.03
C ARG A 70 18.39 6.28 0.63
N LEU A 71 18.82 7.54 0.71
CA LEU A 71 18.11 8.63 0.05
C LEU A 71 18.04 8.39 -1.46
N ARG A 72 16.96 8.86 -2.08
CA ARG A 72 16.81 8.89 -3.53
C ARG A 72 17.87 9.82 -4.13
N ARG A 73 18.51 9.39 -5.22
CA ARG A 73 19.40 10.25 -5.99
C ARG A 73 18.57 11.26 -6.79
N PRO A 74 19.07 12.48 -7.01
CA PRO A 74 18.32 13.49 -7.78
C PRO A 74 17.85 13.03 -9.17
N ALA A 75 18.64 12.18 -9.83
CA ALA A 75 18.32 11.63 -11.16
C ALA A 75 17.41 10.39 -11.13
N GLU A 76 17.11 9.83 -9.96
CA GLU A 76 16.22 8.66 -9.85
C GLU A 76 14.75 9.09 -9.86
N SER A 77 13.96 8.45 -10.72
CA SER A 77 12.50 8.62 -10.71
C SER A 77 11.90 8.08 -9.41
N ILE A 78 10.97 8.83 -8.84
CA ILE A 78 10.21 8.46 -7.65
C ILE A 78 9.49 7.11 -7.88
N ASP A 79 8.91 6.89 -9.04
CA ASP A 79 8.16 5.66 -9.35
C ASP A 79 9.02 4.40 -9.25
N ILE A 80 10.27 4.50 -9.68
CA ILE A 80 11.25 3.41 -9.63
C ILE A 80 11.63 3.12 -8.18
N VAL A 81 11.92 4.15 -7.39
CA VAL A 81 12.24 3.98 -5.96
C VAL A 81 11.07 3.35 -5.22
N MET A 82 9.86 3.84 -5.46
CA MET A 82 8.62 3.35 -4.85
C MET A 82 8.38 1.86 -5.11
N CYS A 83 8.80 1.31 -6.26
CA CYS A 83 8.66 -0.12 -6.57
C CYS A 83 9.38 -1.03 -5.56
N GLY A 84 10.47 -0.56 -4.94
CA GLY A 84 11.28 -1.35 -4.00
C GLY A 84 10.89 -1.21 -2.52
N LEU A 85 9.91 -0.36 -2.20
CA LEU A 85 9.55 -0.01 -0.83
C LEU A 85 8.45 -0.92 -0.25
N GLU A 86 8.49 -1.13 1.06
CA GLU A 86 7.67 -2.13 1.75
C GLU A 86 6.19 -1.75 1.76
N PHE A 87 5.84 -0.46 1.87
CA PHE A 87 4.45 -0.03 1.81
C PHE A 87 3.79 -0.41 0.47
N ARG A 88 4.51 -0.29 -0.66
CA ARG A 88 4.00 -0.65 -1.99
C ARG A 88 3.86 -2.17 -2.11
N LYS A 89 4.82 -2.94 -1.59
CA LYS A 89 4.73 -4.41 -1.52
C LYS A 89 3.53 -4.85 -0.68
N ARG A 90 3.29 -4.24 0.48
CA ARG A 90 2.13 -4.55 1.34
C ARG A 90 0.81 -4.22 0.63
N ARG A 91 0.72 -3.09 -0.06
CA ARG A 91 -0.47 -2.70 -0.82
C ARG A 91 -0.78 -3.69 -1.96
N ILE A 92 0.23 -4.13 -2.70
CA ILE A 92 0.09 -5.18 -3.74
C ILE A 92 -0.31 -6.53 -3.14
N ARG A 93 0.25 -6.92 -1.99
CA ARG A 93 -0.15 -8.15 -1.29
C ARG A 93 -1.63 -8.10 -0.87
N ARG A 94 -2.08 -6.99 -0.27
CA ARG A 94 -3.49 -6.81 0.13
C ARG A 94 -4.45 -6.84 -1.06
N SER A 95 -4.11 -6.22 -2.19
CA SER A 95 -4.98 -6.24 -3.39
C SER A 95 -5.12 -7.64 -3.99
N ARG A 96 -4.05 -8.45 -3.97
CA ARG A 96 -4.08 -9.86 -4.42
C ARG A 96 -4.96 -10.76 -3.53
N VAL A 97 -5.03 -10.49 -2.23
CA VAL A 97 -5.93 -11.20 -1.32
C VAL A 97 -7.40 -10.90 -1.65
N GLY A 98 -7.74 -9.66 -2.03
CA GLY A 98 -9.09 -9.30 -2.49
C GLY A 98 -9.46 -9.91 -3.85
N ALA A 99 -8.49 -10.06 -4.77
CA ALA A 99 -8.72 -10.63 -6.09
C ALA A 99 -9.06 -12.14 -6.07
N ARG A 100 -8.57 -12.90 -5.07
CA ARG A 100 -8.87 -14.34 -4.94
C ARG A 100 -10.30 -14.65 -4.50
N ARG A 101 -11.05 -13.68 -3.97
CA ARG A 101 -12.46 -13.87 -3.57
C ARG A 101 -13.47 -13.74 -4.72
N ARG A 102 -13.01 -13.39 -5.94
CA ARG A 102 -13.85 -13.31 -7.14
C ARG A 102 -13.52 -14.43 -8.15
N ARG A 103 -13.25 -15.65 -7.68
CA ARG A 103 -13.46 -16.81 -8.55
C ARG A 103 -14.96 -17.06 -8.59
N LEU A 104 -15.55 -16.74 -9.74
CA LEU A 104 -16.91 -17.12 -10.11
C LEU A 104 -17.14 -18.58 -9.72
N ASP A 105 -18.18 -18.81 -8.92
CA ASP A 105 -18.77 -20.13 -8.75
C ASP A 105 -19.66 -20.39 -9.98
N PRO A 106 -19.33 -21.33 -10.87
CA PRO A 106 -20.17 -21.66 -12.00
C PRO A 106 -21.12 -22.81 -11.62
N LYS A 107 -21.89 -22.67 -10.53
CA LYS A 107 -22.98 -23.61 -10.23
C LYS A 107 -24.17 -22.91 -9.61
N GLY A 108 -25.15 -22.59 -10.44
CA GLY A 108 -26.47 -22.22 -9.93
C GLY A 108 -27.36 -21.50 -10.93
N LEU A 109 -27.66 -22.10 -12.08
CA LEU A 109 -28.94 -21.81 -12.74
C LEU A 109 -29.90 -22.97 -12.42
N PRO A 110 -31.09 -22.69 -11.84
CA PRO A 110 -32.04 -23.72 -11.45
C PRO A 110 -32.62 -24.42 -12.68
N LYS A 111 -32.64 -25.76 -12.63
CA LYS A 111 -33.35 -26.61 -13.59
C LYS A 111 -34.84 -26.24 -13.61
N ALA A 112 -35.38 -26.12 -14.81
CA ALA A 112 -36.82 -25.99 -15.04
C ALA A 112 -37.60 -27.12 -14.35
N ALA A 113 -38.67 -26.74 -13.65
CA ALA A 113 -39.60 -27.63 -12.95
C ALA A 113 -40.49 -28.42 -13.94
N PRO A 114 -41.03 -29.58 -13.53
CA PRO A 114 -41.72 -30.52 -14.41
C PRO A 114 -43.14 -30.07 -14.77
N LYS A 115 -43.57 -30.34 -16.00
CA LYS A 115 -44.97 -30.23 -16.43
C LYS A 115 -45.81 -31.23 -15.62
N ALA A 116 -46.74 -30.72 -14.82
CA ALA A 116 -47.79 -31.52 -14.21
C ALA A 116 -48.82 -31.90 -15.29
N GLU A 117 -48.94 -33.19 -15.56
CA GLU A 117 -50.13 -33.80 -16.14
C GLU A 117 -51.33 -33.48 -15.24
N SER A 118 -52.40 -32.93 -15.81
CA SER A 118 -53.74 -32.97 -15.23
C SER A 118 -54.61 -33.84 -16.14
N LYS A 119 -54.71 -35.12 -15.77
CA LYS A 119 -55.81 -35.98 -16.19
C LYS A 119 -57.02 -35.63 -15.32
N THR A 120 -58.13 -35.28 -15.95
CA THR A 120 -59.46 -35.34 -15.34
C THR A 120 -60.30 -36.24 -16.24
N SER A 121 -60.66 -37.41 -15.70
CA SER A 121 -61.61 -38.37 -16.29
C SER A 121 -63.06 -38.01 -15.86
N PRO A 122 -64.08 -38.88 -16.04
CA PRO A 122 -65.01 -38.95 -17.17
C PRO A 122 -66.49 -38.71 -16.75
N GLU A 123 -67.42 -38.50 -17.69
CA GLU A 123 -68.79 -39.09 -17.69
C GLU A 123 -69.61 -38.62 -18.91
N GLU A 124 -70.24 -39.58 -19.59
CA GLU A 124 -71.27 -39.36 -20.63
C GLU A 124 -72.64 -39.01 -20.00
N PRO A 125 -73.68 -38.70 -20.80
CA PRO A 125 -74.52 -39.78 -21.32
C PRO A 125 -75.03 -39.59 -22.76
N GLY A 126 -75.11 -40.70 -23.50
CA GLY A 126 -75.92 -40.91 -24.68
C GLY A 126 -76.51 -42.32 -24.65
#